data_AF-A0A6V7U0M3-F1
#
_entry.id   AF-A0A6V7U0M3-F1
#
_cell.length_a   1.000
_cell.length_b   1.000
_cell.length_c   1.000
_cell.angle_alpha   90.00
_cell.angle_beta   90.00
_cell.angle_gamma   90.00
#
_symmetry.space_group_name_H-M   'P 1'
#
loop_
_entity.id
_entity.type
_entity.pdbx_description
1 polymer ?
#
loop_
_entity_poly.entity_id
_entity_poly.type
_entity_poly.pdbx_seq_one_letter_code
_entity_poly.pdbx_strand_id
1 'polypeptide(L)'
;MGEGFHFHPDYISSNRGITKIVQIVLGLVVCSVLCSNWYGGSSCFGEGRLGYVSGLNFIVVVVNIVIFLLGLFSIRFHKTEQLYNLIAALLFLIAIVLLLWFMIQYSTWGIWMIIVVVCIIIIFILFQWDFKGNRTMQDGHLPI
;
A
#
# COMPACT_ATOMS: atom_id res chain seq x y z
N MET A 1 -19.47 -32.82 -3.43
CA MET A 1 -19.69 -31.57 -4.19
C MET A 1 -20.35 -30.59 -3.25
N GLY A 2 -19.65 -29.51 -2.91
CA GLY A 2 -20.09 -28.50 -1.95
C GLY A 2 -19.03 -28.19 -0.91
N GLU A 3 -17.82 -27.82 -1.33
CA GLU A 3 -16.89 -27.13 -0.43
C GLU A 3 -17.47 -25.73 -0.22
N GLY A 4 -18.29 -25.60 0.81
CA GLY A 4 -18.92 -24.35 1.19
C GLY A 4 -17.86 -23.28 1.41
N PHE A 5 -18.05 -22.15 0.74
CA PHE A 5 -17.27 -20.93 0.85
C PHE A 5 -17.31 -20.44 2.32
N HIS A 6 -16.35 -20.87 3.15
CA HIS A 6 -16.34 -20.57 4.59
C HIS A 6 -15.64 -19.22 4.83
N PHE A 7 -16.42 -18.17 5.05
CA PHE A 7 -15.93 -16.84 5.42
C PHE A 7 -15.40 -16.86 6.86
N HIS A 8 -14.16 -16.39 7.07
CA HIS A 8 -13.57 -16.24 8.40
C HIS A 8 -13.57 -14.77 8.83
N PRO A 9 -14.61 -14.29 9.54
CA PRO A 9 -14.71 -12.89 9.96
C PRO A 9 -13.59 -12.47 10.93
N ASP A 10 -13.01 -13.44 11.65
CA ASP A 10 -11.89 -13.21 12.59
C ASP A 10 -10.63 -12.65 11.90
N TYR A 11 -10.50 -12.87 10.59
CA TYR A 11 -9.40 -12.30 9.81
C TYR A 11 -9.48 -10.77 9.71
N ILE A 12 -10.69 -10.20 9.70
CA ILE A 12 -10.91 -8.74 9.65
C ILE A 12 -10.39 -8.07 10.93
N SER A 13 -10.59 -8.73 12.09
CA SER A 13 -10.13 -8.24 13.39
C SER A 13 -8.69 -8.63 13.71
N SER A 14 -8.04 -9.43 12.86
CA SER A 14 -6.64 -9.79 13.04
C SER A 14 -5.74 -8.59 12.75
N ASN A 15 -4.64 -8.46 13.50
CA ASN A 15 -3.65 -7.39 13.34
C ASN A 15 -3.17 -7.25 11.87
N ARG A 16 -3.13 -8.37 11.14
CA ARG A 16 -2.78 -8.45 9.72
C ARG A 16 -3.88 -7.92 8.79
N GLY A 17 -5.13 -8.32 9.03
CA GLY A 17 -6.28 -7.83 8.27
C GLY A 17 -6.45 -6.31 8.43
N ILE A 18 -6.31 -5.80 9.65
CA ILE A 18 -6.34 -4.37 9.96
C ILE A 18 -5.24 -3.62 9.19
N THR A 19 -4.00 -4.13 9.20
CA THR A 19 -2.88 -3.50 8.49
C THR A 19 -3.17 -3.39 6.98
N LYS A 20 -3.71 -4.45 6.35
CA LYS A 20 -4.10 -4.41 4.93
C LYS A 20 -5.24 -3.43 4.66
N ILE A 21 -6.26 -3.38 5.51
CA ILE A 21 -7.37 -2.43 5.39
C ILE A 21 -6.85 -1.00 5.46
N VAL A 22 -5.99 -0.68 6.42
CA VAL A 22 -5.39 0.66 6.57
C VAL A 22 -4.58 1.04 5.32
N GLN A 23 -3.79 0.10 4.77
CA GLN A 23 -3.05 0.34 3.52
C GLN A 23 -3.99 0.62 2.33
N ILE A 24 -5.11 -0.10 2.22
CA ILE A 24 -6.11 0.10 1.16
C ILE A 24 -6.75 1.48 1.30
N VAL A 25 -7.21 1.85 2.49
CA VAL A 25 -7.88 3.14 2.74
C VAL A 25 -6.93 4.31 2.46
N LEU A 26 -5.70 4.27 2.99
CA LEU A 26 -4.70 5.31 2.73
C LEU A 26 -4.33 5.39 1.25
N GLY A 27 -4.19 4.24 0.58
CA GLY A 27 -3.90 4.19 -0.86
C GLY A 27 -5.03 4.82 -1.69
N LEU A 28 -6.30 4.58 -1.35
CA LEU A 28 -7.44 5.20 -2.02
C LEU A 28 -7.48 6.72 -1.83
N VAL A 29 -7.16 7.21 -0.63
CA VAL A 29 -7.03 8.65 -0.37
C VAL A 29 -5.93 9.23 -1.25
N VAL A 30 -4.75 8.62 -1.28
CA VAL A 30 -3.61 9.07 -2.10
C VAL A 30 -3.96 9.08 -3.59
N CYS A 31 -4.62 8.06 -4.13
CA CYS A 31 -5.08 8.04 -5.52
C CYS A 31 -6.06 9.19 -5.80
N SER A 32 -7.05 9.39 -4.93
CA SER A 32 -8.07 10.44 -5.10
C SER A 32 -7.43 11.83 -5.08
N VAL A 33 -6.51 12.02 -4.16
CA VAL A 33 -5.77 13.27 -3.96
C VAL A 33 -4.84 13.52 -5.15
N LEU A 34 -4.03 12.55 -5.59
CA LEU A 34 -3.17 12.68 -6.78
C LEU A 34 -3.95 12.92 -8.09
N CYS A 35 -5.17 12.37 -8.20
CA CYS A 35 -5.98 12.49 -9.43
C CYS A 35 -6.92 13.68 -9.41
N SER A 36 -7.13 14.29 -8.24
CA SER A 36 -7.77 15.59 -8.12
C SER A 36 -6.89 16.66 -8.75
N ASN A 37 -7.50 17.59 -9.49
CA ASN A 37 -6.77 18.64 -10.18
C ASN A 37 -6.30 19.78 -9.25
N TRP A 38 -6.05 19.47 -7.97
CA TRP A 38 -5.92 20.44 -6.89
C TRP A 38 -4.52 21.08 -6.75
N TYR A 39 -3.54 20.66 -7.57
CA TYR A 39 -2.13 21.12 -7.53
C TYR A 39 -1.73 21.93 -8.77
N GLY A 40 -2.66 22.70 -9.34
CA GLY A 40 -2.34 23.62 -10.43
C GLY A 40 -2.55 23.07 -11.84
N GLY A 41 -3.55 22.22 -12.07
CA GLY A 41 -3.95 21.83 -13.43
C GLY A 41 -3.38 20.49 -13.93
N SER A 42 -2.36 19.94 -13.25
CA SER A 42 -1.73 18.67 -13.64
C SER A 42 -2.50 17.49 -13.04
N SER A 43 -3.01 16.61 -13.91
CA SER A 43 -3.69 15.38 -13.51
C SER A 43 -2.69 14.29 -13.07
N CYS A 44 -3.19 13.21 -12.46
CA CYS A 44 -2.44 12.00 -12.11
C CYS A 44 -1.43 11.49 -13.16
N PHE A 45 -1.67 11.76 -14.45
CA PHE A 45 -0.82 11.35 -15.58
C PHE A 45 -0.20 12.53 -16.35
N GLY A 46 -0.33 13.76 -15.84
CA GLY A 46 0.17 14.97 -16.51
C GLY A 46 1.70 15.01 -16.62
N GLU A 47 2.40 14.43 -15.64
CA GLU A 47 3.86 14.27 -15.64
C GLU A 47 4.23 12.84 -15.28
N GLY A 48 5.21 12.27 -16.00
CA GLY A 48 5.61 10.86 -15.83
C GLY A 48 6.05 10.51 -14.41
N ARG A 49 6.47 11.49 -13.62
CA ARG A 49 6.93 11.33 -12.23
C ARG A 49 5.75 11.15 -11.27
N LEU A 50 4.70 11.96 -11.43
CA LEU A 50 3.44 11.79 -10.71
C LEU A 50 2.69 10.54 -11.20
N GLY A 51 2.75 10.26 -12.50
CA GLY A 51 2.19 9.07 -13.12
C GLY A 51 2.77 7.77 -12.56
N TYR A 52 4.09 7.72 -12.32
CA TYR A 52 4.71 6.58 -11.66
C TYR A 52 4.17 6.36 -10.25
N VAL A 53 4.12 7.42 -9.43
CA VAL A 53 3.66 7.34 -8.03
C VAL A 53 2.18 6.92 -7.97
N SER A 54 1.33 7.54 -8.78
CA SER A 54 -0.10 7.23 -8.84
C SER A 54 -0.37 5.82 -9.35
N GLY A 55 0.28 5.42 -10.45
CA GLY A 55 0.14 4.08 -11.01
C GLY A 55 0.64 3.00 -10.04
N LEU A 56 1.78 3.23 -9.40
CA LEU A 56 2.31 2.32 -8.38
C LEU A 56 1.34 2.13 -7.22
N ASN A 57 0.83 3.25 -6.68
CA ASN A 57 -0.11 3.23 -5.57
C ASN A 57 -1.42 2.51 -5.95
N PHE A 58 -1.92 2.72 -7.17
CA PHE A 58 -3.11 2.02 -7.66
C PHE A 58 -2.89 0.50 -7.75
N ILE A 59 -1.79 0.06 -8.35
CA ILE A 59 -1.45 -1.37 -8.46
C ILE A 59 -1.35 -1.99 -7.07
N VAL A 60 -0.69 -1.31 -6.14
CA VAL A 60 -0.52 -1.76 -4.76
C VAL A 60 -1.86 -1.91 -4.03
N VAL A 61 -2.78 -0.93 -4.18
CA VAL A 61 -4.13 -1.02 -3.61
C VAL A 61 -4.85 -2.24 -4.14
N VAL A 62 -4.82 -2.48 -5.46
CA VAL A 62 -5.44 -3.65 -6.08
C VAL A 62 -4.86 -4.95 -5.52
N VAL A 63 -3.53 -5.06 -5.45
CA VAL A 63 -2.89 -6.27 -4.91
C VAL A 63 -3.23 -6.47 -3.43
N ASN A 64 -3.24 -5.40 -2.62
CA ASN A 64 -3.63 -5.48 -1.22
C ASN A 64 -5.08 -5.93 -1.03
N ILE A 65 -6.01 -5.50 -1.90
CA ILE A 65 -7.40 -5.99 -1.92
C ILE A 65 -7.42 -7.50 -2.24
N VAL A 66 -6.68 -7.96 -3.24
CA VAL A 66 -6.64 -9.38 -3.60
C VAL A 66 -6.07 -10.22 -2.44
N ILE A 67 -4.97 -9.78 -1.82
CA ILE A 67 -4.37 -10.48 -0.67
C ILE A 67 -5.35 -10.52 0.51
N PHE A 68 -6.08 -9.42 0.77
CA PHE A 68 -7.08 -9.37 1.81
C PHE A 68 -8.23 -10.37 1.56
N LEU A 69 -8.72 -10.46 0.32
CA LEU A 69 -9.73 -11.44 -0.09
C LEU A 69 -9.21 -12.88 0.07
N LEU A 70 -7.98 -13.17 -0.38
CA LEU A 70 -7.37 -14.50 -0.20
C LEU A 70 -7.24 -14.88 1.29
N GLY A 71 -6.90 -13.91 2.13
CA GLY A 71 -6.84 -14.07 3.58
C GLY A 71 -8.19 -14.39 4.22
N LEU A 72 -9.28 -13.79 3.72
CA LEU A 72 -10.65 -14.11 4.15
C LEU A 72 -11.06 -15.55 3.82
N PHE A 73 -10.53 -16.10 2.72
CA PHE A 73 -10.75 -17.50 2.32
C PHE A 73 -9.76 -18.49 2.96
N SER A 74 -8.97 -18.05 3.93
CA SER A 74 -7.98 -18.87 4.64
C SER A 74 -6.87 -19.46 3.72
N ILE A 75 -6.67 -18.90 2.52
CA ILE A 75 -5.59 -19.30 1.61
C ILE A 75 -4.39 -18.39 1.90
N ARG A 76 -3.36 -18.91 2.59
CA ARG A 76 -2.16 -18.14 2.98
C ARG A 76 -0.92 -18.59 2.24
N PHE A 77 -0.35 -17.71 1.44
CA PHE A 77 0.92 -17.91 0.76
C PHE A 77 2.02 -17.02 1.35
N HIS A 78 2.61 -17.46 2.47
CA HIS A 78 3.59 -16.65 3.21
C HIS A 78 4.82 -16.21 2.39
N LYS A 79 5.36 -17.09 1.52
CA LYS A 79 6.56 -16.77 0.72
C LYS A 79 6.30 -15.73 -0.37
N THR A 80 5.14 -15.80 -1.04
CA THR A 80 4.79 -14.84 -2.09
C THR A 80 4.46 -13.47 -1.52
N GLU A 81 3.82 -13.42 -0.35
CA GLU A 81 3.53 -12.16 0.35
C GLU A 81 4.78 -11.45 0.85
N GLN A 82 5.80 -12.20 1.31
CA GLN A 82 7.09 -11.61 1.69
C GLN A 82 7.82 -11.00 0.49
N LEU A 83 7.84 -11.70 -0.64
CA LEU A 83 8.46 -11.19 -1.86
C LEU A 83 7.71 -9.94 -2.34
N TYR A 84 6.37 -9.96 -2.30
CA TYR A 84 5.54 -8.81 -2.62
C TYR A 84 5.87 -7.60 -1.73
N ASN A 85 5.89 -7.78 -0.40
CA ASN A 85 6.18 -6.68 0.53
C ASN A 85 7.58 -6.10 0.31
N LEU A 86 8.57 -6.95 0.02
CA LEU A 86 9.94 -6.51 -0.27
C LEU A 86 9.99 -5.67 -1.56
N ILE A 87 9.37 -6.16 -2.64
CA ILE A 87 9.31 -5.46 -3.92
C ILE A 87 8.53 -4.14 -3.78
N ALA A 88 7.38 -4.17 -3.11
CA ALA A 88 6.58 -2.98 -2.85
C ALA A 88 7.38 -1.93 -2.06
N ALA A 89 8.08 -2.33 -1.01
CA ALA A 89 8.92 -1.42 -0.23
C ALA A 89 10.00 -0.73 -1.09
N LEU A 90 10.71 -1.49 -1.94
CA LEU A 90 11.72 -0.93 -2.84
C LEU A 90 11.11 0.06 -3.84
N LEU A 91 9.95 -0.28 -4.40
CA LEU A 91 9.24 0.57 -5.35
C LEU A 91 8.70 1.86 -4.70
N PHE A 92 8.17 1.79 -3.48
CA PHE A 92 7.75 2.98 -2.74
C PHE A 92 8.93 3.88 -2.33
N LEU A 93 10.11 3.30 -2.10
CA LEU A 93 11.32 4.10 -1.86
C LEU A 93 11.65 4.96 -3.08
N ILE A 94 11.59 4.39 -4.30
CA ILE A 94 11.77 5.14 -5.54
C ILE A 94 10.68 6.22 -5.68
N ALA A 95 9.43 5.90 -5.36
CA ALA A 95 8.31 6.84 -5.39
C ALA A 95 8.54 8.05 -4.47
N ILE A 96 9.08 7.84 -3.25
CA ILE A 96 9.42 8.93 -2.31
C ILE A 96 10.48 9.86 -2.90
N VAL A 97 11.57 9.30 -3.47
CA VAL A 97 12.63 10.10 -4.09
C VAL A 97 12.08 10.93 -5.25
N LEU A 98 11.23 10.33 -6.09
CA LEU A 98 10.60 11.02 -7.21
C LEU A 98 9.66 12.15 -6.75
N LEU A 99 8.87 11.94 -5.70
CA LEU A 99 8.01 12.98 -5.12
C LEU A 99 8.82 14.12 -4.48
N LEU A 100 9.88 13.81 -3.73
CA LEU A 100 10.73 14.83 -3.12
C LEU A 100 11.39 15.71 -4.17
N TRP A 101 11.92 15.10 -5.24
CA TRP A 101 12.46 15.88 -6.34
C TRP A 101 11.34 16.69 -7.02
N PHE A 102 10.13 16.16 -7.15
CA PHE A 102 9.01 16.90 -7.72
C PHE A 102 8.65 18.14 -6.86
N MET A 103 8.71 18.03 -5.53
CA MET A 103 8.57 19.18 -4.62
C MET A 103 9.68 20.22 -4.81
N ILE A 104 10.94 19.81 -4.96
CA ILE A 104 12.05 20.76 -5.15
C ILE A 104 11.89 21.55 -6.46
N GLN A 105 11.44 20.89 -7.53
CA GLN A 105 11.30 21.51 -8.85
C GLN A 105 10.18 22.55 -8.91
N TYR A 106 9.06 22.29 -8.23
CA TYR A 106 7.87 23.15 -8.26
C TYR A 106 7.70 23.85 -6.92
N SER A 107 7.97 25.15 -6.85
CA SER A 107 7.95 25.93 -5.59
C SER A 107 6.54 26.24 -5.03
N THR A 108 5.48 26.02 -5.80
CA THR A 108 4.09 26.26 -5.36
C THR A 108 3.51 24.99 -4.74
N TRP A 109 3.80 24.76 -3.47
CA TRP A 109 3.27 23.61 -2.74
C TRP A 109 1.88 23.89 -2.20
N GLY A 110 0.87 23.22 -2.76
CA GLY A 110 -0.45 23.14 -2.12
C GLY A 110 -0.41 22.24 -0.89
N ILE A 111 -1.21 22.55 0.14
CA ILE A 111 -1.35 21.75 1.38
C ILE A 111 -1.58 20.26 1.06
N TRP A 112 -2.36 19.98 0.02
CA TRP A 112 -2.65 18.65 -0.49
C TRP A 112 -1.39 17.83 -0.84
N MET A 113 -0.34 18.47 -1.34
CA MET A 113 0.88 17.78 -1.80
C MET A 113 1.69 17.26 -0.61
N ILE A 114 1.72 18.04 0.47
CA ILE A 114 2.31 17.65 1.75
C ILE A 114 1.57 16.43 2.30
N ILE A 115 0.23 16.43 2.23
CA ILE A 115 -0.60 15.31 2.67
C ILE A 115 -0.23 14.04 1.88
N VAL A 116 -0.09 14.11 0.55
CA VAL A 116 0.32 12.95 -0.27
C VAL A 116 1.67 12.39 0.17
N VAL A 117 2.67 13.25 0.36
CA VAL A 117 4.02 12.81 0.76
C VAL A 117 3.97 12.13 2.12
N VAL A 118 3.27 12.72 3.10
CA VAL A 118 3.10 12.14 4.43
C VAL A 118 2.37 10.79 4.35
N CYS A 119 1.29 10.69 3.58
CA CYS A 119 0.56 9.44 3.39
C CYS A 119 1.43 8.35 2.74
N ILE A 120 2.23 8.69 1.73
CA ILE A 120 3.16 7.74 1.09
C ILE A 120 4.21 7.25 2.09
N ILE A 121 4.75 8.13 2.94
CA ILE A 121 5.70 7.74 3.99
C ILE A 121 5.04 6.78 4.99
N ILE A 122 3.80 7.07 5.42
CA ILE A 122 3.04 6.19 6.31
C ILE A 122 2.82 4.82 5.64
N ILE A 123 2.42 4.80 4.37
CA ILE A 123 2.23 3.56 3.60
C ILE A 123 3.54 2.76 3.55
N PHE A 124 4.68 3.41 3.32
CA PHE A 124 5.98 2.76 3.34
C PHE A 124 6.32 2.14 4.71
N ILE A 125 6.05 2.86 5.81
CA ILE A 125 6.23 2.33 7.17
C ILE A 125 5.32 1.13 7.42
N LEU A 126 4.06 1.18 6.96
CA LEU A 126 3.13 0.05 7.05
C LEU A 126 3.64 -1.17 6.29
N PHE A 127 4.28 -0.99 5.12
CA PHE A 127 4.92 -2.10 4.40
C PHE A 127 6.08 -2.73 5.18
N GLN A 128 6.88 -1.91 5.86
CA GLN A 128 7.96 -2.41 6.73
C GLN A 128 7.40 -3.17 7.94
N TRP A 129 6.32 -2.69 8.56
CA TRP A 129 5.65 -3.41 9.65
C TRP A 129 5.01 -4.72 9.19
N ASP A 130 4.34 -4.74 8.04
CA ASP A 130 3.77 -5.97 7.48
C ASP A 130 4.87 -6.98 7.12
N PHE A 131 6.00 -6.50 6.60
CA PHE A 131 7.19 -7.34 6.36
C PHE A 131 7.78 -7.91 7.66
N LYS A 132 7.92 -7.08 8.71
CA LYS A 132 8.42 -7.51 10.01
C LYS A 132 7.47 -8.52 10.66
N GLY A 133 6.16 -8.27 10.64
CA GLY A 133 5.14 -9.19 11.14
C GLY A 133 5.17 -10.55 10.44
N ASN A 134 5.37 -10.56 9.11
CA ASN A 134 5.50 -11.79 8.34
C ASN A 134 6.78 -12.58 8.64
N ARG A 135 7.89 -11.92 9.03
CA ARG A 135 9.12 -12.59 9.46
C ARG A 135 9.02 -13.19 10.86
N THR A 136 8.42 -12.46 11.81
CA THR A 136 8.21 -12.97 13.18
C THR A 136 7.38 -14.25 13.19
N MET A 137 6.45 -14.43 12.25
CA MET A 137 5.69 -15.69 12.12
C MET A 137 6.46 -16.84 11.44
N GLN A 138 7.55 -16.55 10.72
CA GLN A 138 8.42 -17.58 10.11
C GLN A 138 9.55 -18.02 11.04
N ASP A 139 10.14 -17.08 11.78
CA ASP A 139 11.22 -17.36 12.74
C ASP A 139 10.69 -17.96 14.06
N GLY A 140 9.38 -17.81 14.31
CA GLY A 140 8.65 -18.53 15.36
C GLY A 140 8.40 -19.99 14.97
N HIS A 141 9.40 -20.86 15.16
CA HIS A 141 9.09 -22.22 15.58
C HIS A 141 8.25 -22.12 16.87
N LEU A 142 6.96 -22.47 16.75
CA LEU A 142 5.91 -22.59 17.80
C LEU A 142 6.45 -22.68 19.25
N PRO A 143 5.82 -21.98 20.22
CA PRO A 143 4.63 -22.60 20.81
C PRO A 143 3.45 -21.63 21.06
N ILE A 144 2.26 -22.23 20.91
CA ILE A 144 0.89 -21.82 21.31
C ILE A 144 0.30 -20.53 20.73
#